data_AF-A0A9F7R6L1-F1
#
_entry.id   AF-A0A9F7R6L1-F1
#
_cell.length_a   1.000
_cell.length_b   1.000
_cell.length_c   1.000
_cell.angle_alpha   90.00
_cell.angle_beta   90.00
_cell.angle_gamma   90.00
#
_symmetry.space_group_name_H-M   'P 1'
#
loop_
_entity.id
_entity.type
_entity.pdbx_description
1 polymer ?
#
loop_
_entity_poly.entity_id
_entity_poly.type
_entity_poly.pdbx_seq_one_letter_code
_entity_poly.pdbx_strand_id
1 'polypeptide(L)'
;MDFEAAYNRLVEQHLVTLEGGEPDKALRADISPSFQRKLYERWVKAQMKLRKQHIHSRFGPRLPSEEKVSKWISDQGWRSNIPSAAQFVKEWKPHGSVDSALDAKQIRRLTRTQRWKGLVVTEDGGKGKGVIATRRFLAGEVVCDYHGQVVTASEGHSTHSTVSAEDGVHVFFFSKT
;
A
#
# COMPACT_ATOMS: atom_id res chain seq x y z
N MET A 1 30.93 15.96 21.38
CA MET A 1 29.67 15.22 21.17
C MET A 1 29.65 14.75 19.72
N ASP A 2 29.37 13.47 19.48
CA ASP A 2 29.18 12.95 18.12
C ASP A 2 27.77 13.31 17.57
N PHE A 3 27.52 12.95 16.32
CA PHE A 3 26.25 13.27 15.67
C PHE A 3 25.04 12.54 16.26
N GLU A 4 25.18 11.27 16.68
CA GLU A 4 24.06 10.49 17.20
C GLU A 4 23.65 11.01 18.58
N ALA A 5 24.62 11.31 19.45
CA ALA A 5 24.37 11.94 20.75
C ALA A 5 23.70 13.31 20.58
N ALA A 6 24.12 14.11 19.60
CA ALA A 6 23.50 15.39 19.29
C ALA A 6 22.06 15.23 18.78
N TYR A 7 21.81 14.21 17.95
CA TYR A 7 20.47 13.93 17.44
C TYR A 7 19.52 13.42 18.52
N ASN A 8 19.99 12.52 19.39
CA ASN A 8 19.19 12.02 20.52
C ASN A 8 18.80 13.17 21.45
N ARG A 9 19.75 14.05 21.80
CA ARG A 9 19.47 15.26 22.59
C ARG A 9 18.46 16.18 21.91
N LEU A 10 18.53 16.33 20.59
CA LEU A 10 17.52 17.11 19.84
C LEU A 10 16.14 16.50 19.96
N VAL A 11 16.00 15.18 19.79
CA VAL A 11 14.69 14.51 19.85
C VAL A 11 14.13 14.50 21.27
N GLU A 12 14.97 14.43 22.30
CA GLU A 12 14.55 14.60 23.70
C GLU A 12 13.96 16.00 23.97
N GLN A 13 14.59 17.05 23.43
CA GLN A 13 14.14 18.44 23.62
C GLN A 13 13.02 18.86 22.67
N HIS A 14 12.98 18.27 21.47
CA HIS A 14 12.04 18.60 20.40
C HIS A 14 11.61 17.34 19.65
N LEU A 15 10.61 16.66 20.23
CA LEU A 15 10.11 15.37 19.75
C LEU A 15 9.63 15.43 18.30
N VAL A 16 9.88 14.35 17.56
CA VAL A 16 9.30 14.13 16.24
C VAL A 16 7.85 13.71 16.41
N THR A 17 6.90 14.61 16.13
CA THR A 17 5.46 14.35 16.23
C THR A 17 4.75 14.70 14.93
N LEU A 18 3.51 14.23 14.75
CA LEU A 18 2.69 14.57 13.58
C LEU A 18 2.39 16.07 13.52
N GLU A 19 2.06 16.67 14.66
CA GLU A 19 1.59 18.06 14.76
C GLU A 19 2.70 19.09 15.03
N GLY A 20 3.87 18.62 15.47
CA GLY A 20 4.98 19.50 15.84
C GLY A 20 5.51 20.34 14.67
N GLY A 21 5.94 21.56 14.98
CA GLY A 21 6.73 22.39 14.07
C GLY A 21 8.18 21.89 13.99
N GLU A 22 8.93 22.42 13.03
CA GLU A 22 10.37 22.13 12.89
C GLU A 22 11.18 22.72 14.04
N PRO A 23 12.33 22.12 14.43
CA PRO A 23 13.17 22.65 15.50
C PRO A 23 13.88 23.94 15.09
N ASP A 24 13.82 24.94 15.97
CA ASP A 24 14.38 26.26 15.74
C ASP A 24 15.89 26.23 15.48
N LYS A 25 16.38 27.21 14.72
CA LYS A 25 17.81 27.37 14.43
C LYS A 25 18.64 27.56 15.68
N ALA A 26 18.14 28.32 16.66
CA ALA A 26 18.82 28.59 17.92
C ALA A 26 19.01 27.31 18.75
N LEU A 27 17.94 26.53 18.93
CA LEU A 27 17.98 25.24 19.61
C LEU A 27 19.02 24.29 19.01
N ARG A 28 19.02 24.17 17.68
CA ARG A 28 19.97 23.29 16.98
C ARG A 28 21.42 23.75 17.11
N ALA A 29 21.65 25.07 17.14
CA ALA A 29 22.98 25.64 17.34
C ALA A 29 23.48 25.45 18.77
N ASP A 30 22.60 25.53 19.78
CA ASP A 30 22.93 25.25 21.18
C ASP A 30 23.36 23.78 21.39
N ILE A 31 22.64 22.84 20.77
CA ILE A 31 22.97 21.41 20.85
C ILE A 31 24.31 21.11 20.17
N SER A 32 24.49 21.59 18.94
CA SER A 32 25.72 21.41 18.19
C SER A 32 25.83 22.41 17.03
N PRO A 33 26.71 23.43 17.15
CA PRO A 33 26.94 24.39 16.06
C PRO A 33 27.41 23.72 14.77
N SER A 34 28.23 22.67 14.88
CA SER A 34 28.81 21.95 13.74
C SER A 34 27.81 21.04 13.02
N PHE A 35 26.83 20.46 13.74
CA PHE A 35 25.82 19.56 13.15
C PHE A 35 24.47 20.22 12.90
N GLN A 36 24.31 21.51 13.16
CA GLN A 36 23.06 22.27 13.11
C GLN A 36 22.18 21.97 11.87
N ARG A 37 22.77 21.95 10.67
CA ARG A 37 22.05 21.65 9.42
C ARG A 37 21.68 20.16 9.32
N LYS A 38 22.64 19.28 9.62
CA LYS A 38 22.45 17.82 9.52
C LYS A 38 21.40 17.31 10.51
N LEU A 39 21.34 17.91 11.70
CA LEU A 39 20.31 17.67 12.72
C LEU A 39 18.90 17.99 12.20
N TYR A 40 18.75 19.19 11.62
CA TYR A 40 17.49 19.61 10.98
C TYR A 40 17.07 18.69 9.85
N GLU A 41 17.96 18.39 8.91
CA GLU A 41 17.65 17.52 7.77
C GLU A 41 17.19 16.12 8.22
N ARG A 42 17.83 15.54 9.25
CA ARG A 42 17.42 14.24 9.78
C ARG A 42 16.07 14.31 10.47
N TRP A 43 15.83 15.36 11.27
CA TRP A 43 14.55 15.55 11.96
C TRP A 43 13.39 15.74 10.97
N VAL A 44 13.57 16.60 9.96
CA VAL A 44 12.57 16.85 8.90
C VAL A 44 12.25 15.57 8.13
N LYS A 45 13.27 14.77 7.79
CA LYS A 45 13.10 13.46 7.14
C LYS A 45 12.33 12.48 8.04
N ALA A 46 12.63 12.45 9.33
CA ALA A 46 11.93 11.58 10.29
C ALA A 46 10.44 11.95 10.41
N GLN A 47 10.13 13.24 10.54
CA GLN A 47 8.74 13.70 10.58
C GLN A 47 8.00 13.47 9.26
N MET A 48 8.66 13.73 8.12
CA MET A 48 8.08 13.45 6.79
C MET A 48 7.73 11.97 6.64
N LYS A 49 8.61 11.07 7.11
CA LYS A 49 8.34 9.63 7.13
C LYS A 49 7.13 9.30 8.00
N LEU A 50 7.06 9.85 9.21
CA LEU A 50 5.95 9.64 10.15
C LEU A 50 4.61 10.11 9.54
N ARG A 51 4.58 11.30 8.94
CA ARG A 51 3.37 11.83 8.28
C ARG A 51 2.96 11.01 7.07
N LYS A 52 3.90 10.58 6.22
CA LYS A 52 3.61 9.67 5.11
C LYS A 52 3.00 8.35 5.60
N GLN A 53 3.50 7.78 6.70
CA GLN A 53 2.92 6.58 7.31
C GLN A 53 1.50 6.82 7.84
N HIS A 54 1.25 7.99 8.42
CA HIS A 54 -0.08 8.36 8.90
C HIS A 54 -1.09 8.57 7.76
N ILE A 55 -0.67 9.21 6.67
CA ILE A 55 -1.48 9.29 5.44
C ILE A 55 -1.76 7.87 4.93
N HIS A 56 -0.73 7.03 4.88
CA HIS A 56 -0.84 5.66 4.36
C HIS A 56 -1.87 4.84 5.14
N SER A 57 -1.83 4.85 6.49
CA SER A 57 -2.79 4.12 7.32
C SER A 57 -4.25 4.60 7.21
N ARG A 58 -4.48 5.82 6.72
CA ARG A 58 -5.83 6.37 6.53
C ARG A 58 -6.56 5.74 5.34
N PHE A 59 -5.84 5.45 4.26
CA PHE A 59 -6.40 5.01 2.99
C PHE A 59 -6.35 3.48 2.88
N GLY A 60 -7.38 2.87 2.30
CA GLY A 60 -7.37 1.43 2.02
C GLY A 60 -6.37 1.03 0.92
N PRO A 61 -6.31 -0.25 0.53
CA PRO A 61 -5.33 -0.77 -0.45
C PRO A 61 -5.36 -0.07 -1.82
N ARG A 62 -6.52 0.43 -2.22
CA ARG A 62 -6.72 1.07 -3.53
C ARG A 62 -6.04 2.44 -3.55
N LEU A 63 -5.32 2.71 -4.65
CA LEU A 63 -4.78 4.03 -4.97
C LEU A 63 -5.82 5.14 -4.75
N PRO A 64 -5.61 6.06 -3.79
CA PRO A 64 -6.48 7.20 -3.62
C PRO A 64 -6.24 8.24 -4.72
N SER A 65 -7.26 9.03 -5.05
CA SER A 65 -7.11 10.20 -5.92
C SER A 65 -6.33 11.31 -5.20
N GLU A 66 -5.53 12.07 -5.94
CA GLU A 66 -4.74 13.18 -5.40
C GLU A 66 -5.59 14.19 -4.64
N GLU A 67 -6.78 14.54 -5.13
CA GLU A 67 -7.71 15.46 -4.46
C GLU A 67 -8.11 14.99 -3.05
N LYS A 68 -8.35 13.68 -2.88
CA LYS A 68 -8.70 13.09 -1.59
C LYS A 68 -7.53 13.13 -0.62
N VAL A 69 -6.33 12.86 -1.12
CA VAL A 69 -5.10 12.93 -0.32
C VAL A 69 -4.84 14.38 0.08
N SER A 70 -4.91 15.31 -0.88
CA SER A 70 -4.71 16.74 -0.68
C SER A 70 -5.68 17.30 0.36
N LYS A 71 -6.98 17.06 0.21
CA LYS A 71 -7.99 17.47 1.18
C LYS A 71 -7.69 16.93 2.58
N TRP A 72 -7.41 15.64 2.69
CA TRP A 72 -7.14 15.04 3.99
C TRP A 72 -5.86 15.59 4.66
N ILE A 73 -4.80 15.85 3.88
CA ILE A 73 -3.59 16.51 4.35
C ILE A 73 -3.90 17.92 4.86
N SER A 74 -4.70 18.70 4.13
CA SER A 74 -5.13 20.03 4.56
C SER A 74 -5.93 19.99 5.86
N ASP A 75 -6.78 18.99 6.04
CA ASP A 75 -7.56 18.79 7.26
C ASP A 75 -6.69 18.49 8.50
N GLN A 76 -5.41 18.11 8.33
CA GLN A 76 -4.50 17.89 9.45
C GLN A 76 -3.99 19.19 10.08
N GLY A 77 -4.08 20.34 9.39
CA GLY A 77 -3.64 21.62 9.93
C GLY A 77 -2.11 21.79 10.07
N TRP A 78 -1.31 20.92 9.46
CA TRP A 78 0.15 21.02 9.47
C TRP A 78 0.62 22.31 8.80
N ARG A 79 1.55 23.03 9.46
CA ARG A 79 2.02 24.35 9.01
C ARG A 79 3.39 24.35 8.32
N SER A 80 4.19 23.31 8.56
CA SER A 80 5.52 23.12 7.98
C SER A 80 5.70 21.66 7.57
N ASN A 81 6.74 21.32 6.80
CA ASN A 81 7.08 19.94 6.42
C ASN A 81 5.89 19.08 5.89
N ILE A 82 5.03 19.69 5.07
CA ILE A 82 3.77 19.09 4.60
C ILE A 82 4.09 18.11 3.44
N PRO A 83 3.64 16.84 3.50
CA PRO A 83 3.80 15.91 2.38
C PRO A 83 3.06 16.38 1.12
N SER A 84 3.69 16.23 -0.05
CA SER A 84 3.02 16.49 -1.34
C SER A 84 2.04 15.36 -1.67
N ALA A 85 0.78 15.70 -1.92
CA ALA A 85 -0.25 14.74 -2.33
C ALA A 85 0.11 14.06 -3.67
N ALA A 86 0.54 14.84 -4.67
CA ALA A 86 0.98 14.32 -5.96
C ALA A 86 2.11 13.29 -5.82
N GLN A 87 3.15 13.63 -5.05
CA GLN A 87 4.28 12.72 -4.83
C GLN A 87 3.85 11.48 -4.05
N PHE A 88 2.98 11.64 -3.05
CA PHE A 88 2.44 10.52 -2.27
C PHE A 88 1.65 9.53 -3.15
N VAL A 89 0.78 10.03 -4.02
CA VAL A 89 0.01 9.20 -4.97
C VAL A 89 0.93 8.50 -5.96
N LYS A 90 1.97 9.19 -6.46
CA LYS A 90 2.98 8.60 -7.35
C LYS A 90 3.77 7.45 -6.69
N GLU A 91 4.06 7.59 -5.39
CA GLU A 91 4.80 6.61 -4.59
C GLU A 91 3.88 5.55 -3.95
N TRP A 92 2.58 5.57 -4.24
CA TRP A 92 1.60 4.75 -3.56
C TRP A 92 1.90 3.26 -3.69
N LYS A 93 1.91 2.59 -2.54
CA LYS A 93 2.02 1.13 -2.45
C LYS A 93 0.77 0.59 -1.79
N PRO A 94 -0.01 -0.26 -2.50
CA PRO A 94 -1.13 -0.98 -1.90
C PRO A 94 -0.69 -1.70 -0.62
N HIS A 95 -1.55 -1.66 0.40
CA HIS A 95 -1.30 -2.29 1.68
C HIS A 95 -2.62 -2.78 2.28
N GLY A 96 -2.54 -3.70 3.23
CA GLY A 96 -3.69 -4.41 3.77
C GLY A 96 -3.75 -5.85 3.26
N SER A 97 -4.43 -6.72 4.02
CA SER A 97 -4.58 -8.14 3.67
C SER A 97 -5.67 -8.32 2.61
N VAL A 98 -5.64 -9.48 1.95
CA VAL A 98 -6.74 -9.92 1.05
C VAL A 98 -8.08 -9.89 1.78
N ASP A 99 -8.11 -10.16 3.08
CA ASP A 99 -9.34 -10.14 3.90
C ASP A 99 -10.02 -8.77 3.89
N SER A 100 -9.22 -7.70 3.98
CA SER A 100 -9.74 -6.33 3.91
C SER A 100 -10.43 -6.02 2.58
N ALA A 101 -9.99 -6.65 1.49
CA ALA A 101 -10.64 -6.55 0.18
C ALA A 101 -11.92 -7.40 0.10
N LEU A 102 -11.94 -8.58 0.72
CA LEU A 102 -13.10 -9.47 0.79
C LEU A 102 -14.22 -8.94 1.69
N ASP A 103 -13.92 -8.09 2.67
CA ASP A 103 -14.93 -7.42 3.49
C ASP A 103 -15.71 -6.33 2.75
N ALA A 104 -15.20 -5.87 1.60
CA ALA A 104 -15.95 -4.95 0.78
C ALA A 104 -17.19 -5.63 0.18
N LYS A 105 -18.38 -5.13 0.55
CA LYS A 105 -19.69 -5.58 0.02
C LYS A 105 -19.73 -5.69 -1.50
N GLN A 106 -19.01 -4.80 -2.19
CA GLN A 106 -18.89 -4.84 -3.65
C GLN A 106 -18.14 -6.09 -4.14
N ILE A 107 -17.02 -6.46 -3.51
CA ILE A 107 -16.22 -7.62 -3.89
C ILE A 107 -17.00 -8.90 -3.64
N ARG A 108 -17.63 -9.05 -2.46
CA ARG A 108 -18.52 -10.21 -2.19
C ARG A 108 -19.62 -10.36 -3.24
N ARG A 109 -20.21 -9.25 -3.69
CA ARG A 109 -21.20 -9.26 -4.77
C ARG A 109 -20.61 -9.70 -6.10
N LEU A 110 -19.41 -9.22 -6.46
CA LEU A 110 -18.73 -9.61 -7.70
C LEU A 110 -18.34 -11.09 -7.67
N THR A 111 -17.76 -11.59 -6.58
CA THR A 111 -17.47 -13.01 -6.37
C THR A 111 -18.73 -13.89 -6.48
N ARG A 112 -19.88 -13.46 -5.95
CA ARG A 112 -21.11 -14.24 -6.08
C ARG A 112 -21.68 -14.22 -7.50
N THR A 113 -21.61 -13.07 -8.18
CA THR A 113 -22.25 -12.89 -9.49
C THR A 113 -21.34 -13.25 -10.66
N GLN A 114 -20.03 -13.38 -10.43
CA GLN A 114 -19.00 -13.58 -11.44
C GLN A 114 -19.02 -12.52 -12.56
N ARG A 115 -19.54 -11.31 -12.26
CA ARG A 115 -19.65 -10.19 -13.21
C ARG A 115 -18.45 -9.24 -13.14
N TRP A 116 -17.26 -9.78 -13.28
CA TRP A 116 -16.01 -9.02 -13.31
C TRP A 116 -15.94 -8.16 -14.58
N LYS A 117 -15.53 -6.90 -14.44
CA LYS A 117 -15.46 -5.93 -15.55
C LYS A 117 -14.03 -5.66 -15.96
N GLY A 118 -13.83 -5.46 -17.26
CA GLY A 118 -12.53 -5.08 -17.78
C GLY A 118 -11.66 -6.26 -18.19
N LEU A 119 -12.25 -7.44 -18.33
CA LEU A 119 -11.58 -8.68 -18.71
C LEU A 119 -12.32 -9.29 -19.90
N VAL A 120 -11.59 -9.85 -20.86
CA VAL A 120 -12.14 -10.66 -21.95
C VAL A 120 -11.23 -11.86 -22.18
N VAL A 121 -11.85 -12.99 -22.52
CA VAL A 121 -11.12 -14.20 -22.92
C VAL A 121 -10.79 -14.10 -24.40
N THR A 122 -9.54 -14.34 -24.75
CA THR A 122 -9.05 -14.36 -26.13
C THR A 122 -8.14 -15.56 -26.34
N GLU A 123 -7.91 -15.95 -27.60
CA GLU A 123 -6.82 -16.88 -27.91
C GLU A 123 -5.49 -16.14 -27.83
N ASP A 124 -4.53 -16.75 -27.14
CA ASP A 124 -3.13 -16.33 -27.13
C ASP A 124 -2.36 -17.27 -28.05
N GLY A 125 -1.81 -16.74 -29.14
CA GLY A 125 -1.30 -17.46 -30.32
C GLY A 125 -0.21 -18.48 -30.04
N GLY A 126 -0.59 -19.62 -29.45
CA GLY A 126 0.27 -20.74 -29.08
C GLY A 126 0.11 -21.26 -27.65
N LYS A 127 -0.64 -20.59 -26.77
CA LYS A 127 -0.82 -20.98 -25.34
C LYS A 127 -2.26 -21.33 -24.95
N GLY A 128 -3.18 -21.34 -25.92
CA GLY A 128 -4.60 -21.58 -25.68
C GLY A 128 -5.33 -20.30 -25.28
N LYS A 129 -6.37 -20.42 -24.45
CA LYS A 129 -7.18 -19.27 -24.02
C LYS A 129 -6.48 -18.48 -22.93
N GLY A 130 -6.34 -17.18 -23.14
CA GLY A 130 -5.85 -16.21 -22.17
C GLY A 130 -6.92 -15.19 -21.77
N VAL A 131 -6.64 -14.42 -20.72
CA VAL A 131 -7.48 -13.29 -20.29
C VAL A 131 -6.70 -12.00 -20.49
N ILE A 132 -7.28 -11.03 -21.21
CA ILE A 132 -6.69 -9.71 -21.39
C ILE A 132 -7.54 -8.63 -20.72
N ALA A 133 -6.86 -7.55 -20.32
CA ALA A 133 -7.52 -6.38 -19.75
C ALA A 133 -8.08 -5.48 -20.86
N THR A 134 -9.37 -5.12 -20.77
CA THR A 134 -10.03 -4.18 -21.70
C THR A 134 -10.12 -2.76 -21.14
N ARG A 135 -9.58 -2.55 -19.94
CA ARG A 135 -9.44 -1.25 -19.29
C ARG A 135 -8.18 -1.23 -18.44
N ARG A 136 -7.78 -0.04 -18.00
CA ARG A 136 -6.74 0.11 -16.99
C ARG A 136 -7.26 -0.34 -15.62
N PHE A 137 -6.44 -1.09 -14.89
CA PHE A 137 -6.63 -1.42 -13.48
C PHE A 137 -5.69 -0.55 -12.65
N LEU A 138 -6.16 -0.07 -11.52
CA LEU A 138 -5.34 0.71 -10.59
C LEU A 138 -4.58 -0.21 -9.63
N ALA A 139 -3.45 0.26 -9.10
CA ALA A 139 -2.73 -0.47 -8.06
C ALA A 139 -3.64 -0.73 -6.84
N GLY A 140 -3.65 -1.99 -6.39
CA GLY A 140 -4.51 -2.44 -5.28
C GLY A 140 -5.98 -2.67 -5.65
N GLU A 141 -6.34 -2.56 -6.93
CA GLU A 141 -7.67 -2.92 -7.41
C GLU A 141 -7.84 -4.44 -7.54
N VAL A 142 -8.96 -4.98 -7.05
CA VAL A 142 -9.32 -6.39 -7.27
C VAL A 142 -9.71 -6.59 -8.73
N VAL A 143 -9.04 -7.53 -9.39
CA VAL A 143 -9.26 -7.87 -10.80
C VAL A 143 -10.41 -8.86 -10.96
N CYS A 144 -10.24 -10.07 -10.42
CA CYS A 144 -11.25 -11.11 -10.29
C CYS A 144 -10.86 -12.08 -9.17
N ASP A 145 -11.78 -12.96 -8.76
CA ASP A 145 -11.44 -14.13 -7.95
C ASP A 145 -10.92 -15.26 -8.84
N TYR A 146 -10.14 -16.16 -8.24
CA TYR A 146 -9.89 -17.48 -8.83
C TYR A 146 -11.10 -18.35 -8.49
N HIS A 147 -12.11 -18.31 -9.36
CA HIS A 147 -13.38 -18.96 -9.09
C HIS A 147 -13.33 -20.46 -9.37
N GLY A 148 -13.89 -21.26 -8.45
CA GLY A 148 -13.95 -22.70 -8.59
C GLY A 148 -14.58 -23.38 -7.38
N GLN A 149 -14.75 -24.69 -7.46
CA GLN A 149 -15.20 -25.50 -6.33
C GLN A 149 -14.09 -25.56 -5.27
N VAL A 150 -14.44 -25.26 -4.03
CA VAL A 150 -13.53 -25.45 -2.90
C VAL A 150 -13.62 -26.91 -2.46
N VAL A 151 -12.48 -27.60 -2.51
CA VAL A 151 -12.33 -29.00 -2.12
C VAL A 151 -11.26 -29.13 -1.04
N THR A 152 -11.21 -30.29 -0.39
CA THR A 152 -10.13 -30.61 0.54
C THR A 152 -8.80 -30.78 -0.18
N ALA A 153 -7.69 -30.66 0.54
CA ALA A 153 -6.36 -30.85 -0.03
C ALA A 153 -6.21 -32.26 -0.63
N SER A 154 -6.70 -33.31 0.05
CA SER A 154 -6.66 -34.68 -0.46
C SER A 154 -7.42 -34.84 -1.76
N GLU A 155 -8.65 -34.30 -1.84
CA GLU A 155 -9.45 -34.34 -3.07
C GLU A 155 -8.73 -33.62 -4.22
N GLY A 156 -8.21 -32.42 -3.95
CA GLY A 156 -7.45 -31.65 -4.96
C GLY A 156 -6.23 -32.41 -5.49
N HIS A 157 -5.47 -33.09 -4.62
CA HIS A 157 -4.32 -33.90 -5.05
C HIS A 157 -4.75 -35.11 -5.87
N SER A 158 -5.81 -35.80 -5.47
CA SER A 158 -6.36 -36.92 -6.24
C SER A 158 -6.79 -36.46 -7.64
N THR A 159 -7.59 -35.39 -7.74
CA THR A 159 -8.02 -34.83 -9.02
C THR A 159 -6.84 -34.41 -9.90
N HIS A 160 -5.84 -33.72 -9.34
CA HIS A 160 -4.66 -33.31 -10.09
C HIS A 160 -3.82 -34.50 -10.58
N SER A 161 -3.82 -35.63 -9.87
CA SER A 161 -3.07 -36.83 -10.27
C SER A 161 -3.77 -37.68 -11.35
N THR A 162 -5.10 -37.57 -11.45
CA THR A 162 -5.91 -38.39 -12.38
C THR A 162 -6.28 -37.68 -13.67
N VAL A 163 -6.21 -36.35 -13.68
CA VAL A 163 -6.65 -35.53 -14.83
C VAL A 163 -5.44 -35.15 -15.68
N SER A 164 -5.53 -35.34 -16.99
CA SER A 164 -4.45 -34.99 -17.91
C SER A 164 -4.38 -33.46 -18.09
N ALA A 165 -3.22 -32.94 -18.48
CA ALA A 165 -3.08 -31.51 -18.80
C ALA A 165 -4.01 -31.05 -19.95
N GLU A 166 -4.49 -32.00 -20.77
CA GLU A 166 -5.38 -31.75 -21.90
C GLU A 166 -6.85 -31.55 -21.48
N ASP A 167 -7.24 -32.04 -20.30
CA ASP A 167 -8.62 -31.91 -19.77
C ASP A 167 -8.92 -30.51 -19.19
N GLY A 168 -7.92 -29.63 -19.14
CA GLY A 168 -8.08 -28.22 -18.76
C GLY A 168 -8.44 -27.98 -17.29
N VAL A 169 -8.21 -28.95 -16.41
CA VAL A 169 -8.46 -28.81 -14.97
C VAL A 169 -7.28 -28.11 -14.30
N HIS A 170 -7.55 -26.93 -13.72
CA HIS A 170 -6.57 -26.14 -13.00
C HIS A 170 -6.90 -26.07 -11.51
N VAL A 171 -6.08 -26.74 -10.68
CA VAL A 171 -6.23 -26.75 -9.22
C VAL A 171 -5.27 -25.74 -8.59
N PHE A 172 -5.77 -24.90 -7.71
CA PHE A 172 -4.96 -23.96 -6.92
C PHE A 172 -5.03 -24.33 -5.44
N PHE A 173 -3.89 -24.67 -4.85
CA PHE A 173 -3.79 -25.02 -3.43
C PHE A 173 -3.44 -23.78 -2.59
N PHE A 174 -4.14 -23.63 -1.47
CA PHE A 174 -3.91 -22.54 -0.52
C PHE A 174 -4.11 -23.04 0.91
N SER A 175 -3.42 -22.42 1.86
CA SER A 175 -3.65 -22.60 3.30
C SER A 175 -4.38 -21.38 3.86
N LYS A 176 -5.18 -21.60 4.91
CA LYS A 176 -5.68 -20.48 5.72
C LYS A 176 -4.48 -19.90 6.48
N THR A 177 -4.30 -18.59 6.37
CA THR A 177 -3.32 -17.83 7.15
C THR A 177 -3.88 -17.49 8.52
#